data_AF-A0A382V3R3-F1
#
_entry.id   AF-A0A382V3R3-F1
#
_cell.length_a   1.000
_cell.length_b   1.000
_cell.length_c   1.000
_cell.angle_alpha   90.00
_cell.angle_beta   90.00
_cell.angle_gamma   90.00
#
_symmetry.space_group_name_H-M   'P 1'
#
loop_
_entity.id
_entity.type
_entity.pdbx_description
1 polymer ?
#
loop_
_entity_poly.entity_id
_entity_poly.type
_entity_poly.pdbx_seq_one_letter_code
_entity_poly.pdbx_strand_id
1 'polypeptide(L)'
;MTSRYLGVFNPPDISEQGDELTVALQQRHNFRPDILSNELYGSSRLWWVFTFFNRDILRDPIWDFKAGTSIKVPSQDNISKY
;
A
#
# COMPACT_ATOMS: atom_id res chain seq x y z
N MET A 1 -14.99 9.94 -34.58
CA MET A 1 -15.04 10.64 -33.28
C MET A 1 -14.49 9.69 -32.24
N THR A 2 -13.24 9.82 -31.83
CA THR A 2 -12.62 8.89 -30.88
C THR A 2 -13.04 9.28 -29.47
N SER A 3 -13.84 8.42 -28.83
CA SER A 3 -14.33 8.62 -27.47
C SER A 3 -13.13 8.68 -26.52
N ARG A 4 -12.85 9.85 -25.92
CA ARG A 4 -11.65 10.12 -25.09
C ARG A 4 -11.78 9.59 -23.65
N TYR A 5 -12.55 8.54 -23.43
CA TYR A 5 -12.83 8.03 -22.09
C TYR A 5 -11.97 6.79 -21.79
N LEU A 6 -11.29 6.81 -20.65
CA LEU A 6 -10.42 5.75 -20.12
C LEU A 6 -11.22 4.55 -19.54
N GLY A 7 -12.54 4.57 -19.63
CA GLY A 7 -13.43 3.56 -19.02
C GLY A 7 -13.73 3.84 -17.55
N VAL A 8 -14.43 2.89 -16.91
CA VAL A 8 -14.71 2.91 -15.46
C VAL A 8 -13.57 2.20 -14.76
N PHE A 9 -12.99 2.83 -13.73
CA PHE A 9 -11.95 2.22 -12.92
C PHE A 9 -12.51 1.02 -12.17
N ASN A 10 -11.92 -0.16 -12.37
CA ASN A 10 -12.20 -1.37 -11.60
C ASN A 10 -11.06 -1.59 -10.60
N PRO A 11 -11.23 -1.23 -9.31
CA PRO A 11 -10.18 -1.40 -8.32
C PRO A 11 -9.85 -2.89 -8.11
N PRO A 12 -8.58 -3.24 -7.82
CA PRO A 12 -8.23 -4.59 -7.40
C PRO A 12 -8.98 -4.93 -6.10
N ASP A 13 -9.48 -6.16 -5.99
CA ASP A 13 -10.09 -6.64 -4.75
C ASP A 13 -8.98 -7.03 -3.77
N ILE A 14 -8.70 -6.13 -2.85
CA ILE A 14 -7.69 -6.21 -1.79
C ILE A 14 -8.41 -6.39 -0.47
N SER A 15 -9.08 -7.52 -0.31
CA SER A 15 -9.78 -7.87 0.91
C SER A 15 -8.80 -8.40 1.96
N GLU A 16 -9.07 -8.16 3.24
CA GLU A 16 -8.30 -8.75 4.34
C GLU A 16 -8.47 -10.29 4.28
N GLN A 17 -7.42 -11.02 3.93
CA GLN A 17 -7.42 -12.49 3.82
C GLN A 17 -6.96 -13.16 5.12
N GLY A 18 -6.55 -12.39 6.13
CA GLY A 18 -6.16 -12.88 7.46
C GLY A 18 -4.65 -13.13 7.62
N ASP A 19 -3.87 -13.00 6.55
CA ASP A 19 -2.42 -13.13 6.54
C ASP A 19 -1.71 -11.76 6.57
N GLU A 20 -2.40 -10.70 7.00
CA GLU A 20 -1.81 -9.38 7.14
C GLU A 20 -0.86 -9.31 8.34
N LEU A 21 0.31 -8.72 8.10
CA LEU A 21 1.27 -8.42 9.15
C LEU A 21 1.06 -6.97 9.61
N THR A 22 1.17 -6.73 10.92
CA THR A 22 1.23 -5.36 11.44
C THR A 22 2.69 -4.93 11.53
N VAL A 23 3.04 -3.86 10.83
CA VAL A 23 4.40 -3.31 10.79
C VAL A 23 4.42 -1.91 11.37
N ALA A 24 5.33 -1.68 12.31
CA ALA A 24 5.59 -0.36 12.86
C ALA A 24 6.54 0.43 11.94
N LEU A 25 6.13 1.64 11.55
CA LEU A 25 6.95 2.51 10.72
C LEU A 25 8.15 3.04 11.51
N GLN A 26 9.34 2.84 10.96
CA GLN A 26 10.61 3.36 11.46
C GLN A 26 10.90 4.73 10.85
N GLN A 27 11.84 5.48 11.45
CA GLN A 27 12.24 6.81 10.93
C GLN A 27 12.67 6.80 9.46
N ARG A 28 13.34 5.74 9.00
CA ARG A 28 13.76 5.61 7.60
C ARG A 28 12.59 5.53 6.61
N HIS A 29 11.41 5.10 7.06
CA HIS A 29 10.22 5.00 6.22
C HIS A 29 9.42 6.30 6.18
N ASN A 30 9.80 7.32 6.95
CA ASN A 30 9.03 8.56 7.07
C ASN A 30 8.86 9.25 5.72
N PHE A 31 7.60 9.49 5.30
CA PHE A 31 7.23 10.02 3.99
C PHE A 31 7.75 9.20 2.79
N ARG A 32 8.14 7.95 3.04
CA ARG A 32 8.84 7.06 2.10
C ARG A 32 8.22 5.65 2.11
N PRO A 33 6.95 5.50 1.71
CA PRO A 33 6.31 4.19 1.66
C PRO A 33 6.95 3.26 0.61
N ASP A 34 7.67 3.83 -0.37
CA ASP A 34 8.48 3.14 -1.37
C ASP A 34 9.62 2.29 -0.77
N ILE A 35 10.25 2.76 0.31
CA ILE A 35 11.31 2.01 1.01
C ILE A 35 10.72 0.77 1.64
N LEU A 36 9.62 0.92 2.39
CA LEU A 36 8.99 -0.21 3.06
C LEU A 36 8.49 -1.25 2.05
N SER A 37 7.93 -0.79 0.92
CA SER A 37 7.50 -1.67 -0.17
C SER A 37 8.67 -2.46 -0.77
N ASN A 38 9.83 -1.83 -0.92
CA ASN A 38 11.02 -2.52 -1.42
C ASN A 38 11.54 -3.55 -0.42
N GLU A 39 11.50 -3.25 0.88
CA GLU A 39 11.96 -4.15 1.93
C GLU A 39 11.05 -5.37 2.10
N LEU A 40 9.73 -5.18 1.97
CA LEU A 40 8.75 -6.26 2.12
C LEU A 40 8.57 -7.09 0.85
N TYR A 41 8.58 -6.45 -0.32
CA TYR A 41 8.19 -7.09 -1.58
C TYR A 41 9.29 -7.10 -2.65
N GLY A 42 10.45 -6.52 -2.38
CA GLY A 42 11.52 -6.36 -3.37
C GLY A 42 11.19 -5.39 -4.51
N SER A 43 10.10 -4.62 -4.39
CA SER A 43 9.68 -3.65 -5.39
C SER A 43 9.11 -2.40 -4.72
N SER A 44 9.69 -1.25 -5.02
CA SER A 44 9.17 0.05 -4.56
C SER A 44 7.84 0.42 -5.19
N ARG A 45 7.34 -0.29 -6.22
CA ARG A 45 6.12 0.11 -6.96
C ARG A 45 4.82 -0.29 -6.26
N LEU A 46 4.90 -1.14 -5.24
CA LEU A 46 3.74 -1.73 -4.57
C LEU A 46 3.32 -0.94 -3.31
N TRP A 47 3.90 0.24 -3.10
CA TRP A 47 3.65 1.08 -1.94
C TRP A 47 2.17 1.47 -1.78
N TRP A 48 1.44 1.58 -2.89
CA TRP A 48 0.03 1.99 -2.90
C TRP A 48 -0.87 1.02 -2.12
N VAL A 49 -0.46 -0.24 -2.00
CA VAL A 49 -1.21 -1.28 -1.27
C VAL A 49 -1.37 -0.91 0.20
N PHE A 50 -0.37 -0.26 0.81
CA PHE A 50 -0.43 0.17 2.21
C PHE A 50 -1.54 1.20 2.44
N THR A 51 -1.68 2.17 1.55
CA THR A 51 -2.71 3.21 1.66
C THR A 51 -4.10 2.61 1.54
N PHE A 52 -4.24 1.65 0.63
CA PHE A 52 -5.50 0.99 0.33
C PHE A 52 -6.00 0.09 1.48
N PHE A 53 -5.09 -0.61 2.16
CA PHE A 53 -5.38 -1.42 3.35
C PHE A 53 -5.65 -0.58 4.60
N ASN A 54 -4.99 0.56 4.73
CA ASN A 54 -5.04 1.40 5.94
C ASN A 54 -5.71 2.74 5.66
N ARG A 55 -6.82 2.75 4.91
CA ARG A 55 -7.52 4.01 4.53
C ARG A 55 -8.09 4.78 5.72
N ASP A 56 -8.25 4.10 6.84
CA ASP A 56 -8.63 4.66 8.14
C ASP A 56 -7.48 5.43 8.82
N ILE A 57 -6.23 5.03 8.59
CA ILE A 57 -5.03 5.61 9.21
C ILE A 57 -4.30 6.55 8.24
N LEU A 58 -4.08 6.11 7.00
CA LEU A 58 -3.36 6.81 5.94
C LEU A 58 -4.35 7.51 5.02
N ARG A 59 -4.69 8.75 5.34
CA ARG A 59 -5.56 9.57 4.49
C ARG A 59 -4.77 10.16 3.33
N ASP A 60 -3.56 10.64 3.61
CA ASP A 60 -2.55 10.96 2.62
C ASP A 60 -1.53 9.82 2.52
N PRO A 61 -1.37 9.21 1.34
CA PRO A 61 -0.48 8.06 1.14
C PRO A 61 0.99 8.32 1.50
N ILE A 62 1.43 9.57 1.43
CA ILE A 62 2.83 9.96 1.60
C ILE A 62 2.97 10.69 2.93
N TRP A 63 2.18 11.74 3.16
CA TRP A 63 2.34 12.63 4.31
C TRP A 63 1.88 12.00 5.63
N ASP A 64 0.95 11.05 5.62
CA ASP A 64 0.55 10.35 6.85
C ASP A 64 1.46 9.17 7.18
N PHE A 65 2.40 8.85 6.29
CA PHE A 65 3.32 7.74 6.45
C PHE A 65 4.49 8.11 7.39
N LYS A 66 4.18 8.26 8.68
CA LYS A 66 5.10 8.73 9.71
C LYS A 66 5.57 7.63 10.65
N ALA A 67 6.82 7.74 11.09
CA ALA A 67 7.41 6.85 12.07
C ALA A 67 6.59 6.83 13.38
N GLY A 68 6.45 5.65 13.98
CA GLY A 68 5.60 5.42 15.15
C GLY A 68 4.16 5.01 14.82
N THR A 69 3.72 5.16 13.56
CA THR A 69 2.44 4.63 13.10
C THR A 69 2.58 3.13 12.85
N SER A 70 1.58 2.34 13.26
CA SER A 70 1.50 0.92 12.92
C SER A 70 0.49 0.74 11.79
N ILE A 71 0.89 0.02 10.74
CA ILE A 71 0.04 -0.24 9.57
C ILE A 71 -0.06 -1.73 9.31
N LYS A 72 -1.18 -2.17 8.75
CA LYS A 72 -1.37 -3.52 8.22
C LYS A 72 -0.78 -3.61 6.82
N VAL A 73 -0.02 -4.67 6.55
CA VAL A 73 0.57 -4.93 5.24
C VAL A 73 0.24 -6.36 4.81
N PRO A 74 -0.19 -6.60 3.56
CA PRO A 74 -0.44 -7.95 3.08
C PRO A 74 0.86 -8.74 2.94
N SER A 75 0.75 -10.07 3.05
CA SER A 75 1.88 -10.97 2.78
C SER A 75 2.32 -10.90 1.32
N GLN A 76 3.59 -11.23 1.06
CA GLN A 76 4.16 -11.24 -0.28
C GLN A 76 3.40 -12.19 -1.23
N ASP A 77 2.93 -13.33 -0.74
CA ASP A 77 2.15 -14.30 -1.51
C ASP A 77 0.84 -13.70 -2.02
N ASN A 78 0.18 -12.87 -1.20
CA ASN A 78 -1.06 -12.20 -1.60
C ASN A 78 -0.82 -11.10 -2.63
N ILE A 79 0.34 -10.45 -2.61
CA ILE A 79 0.65 -9.36 -3.54
C ILE A 79 1.13 -9.87 -4.89
N SER A 80 1.74 -11.05 -4.96
CA SER A 80 2.13 -11.69 -6.22
C SER A 80 0.95 -11.90 -7.20
N LYS A 81 -0.29 -11.78 -6.71
CA LYS A 81 -1.52 -11.88 -7.48
C LYS A 81 -1.86 -10.59 -8.27
N TYR A 82 -1.18 -9.47 -8.01
CA TYR A 82 -1.44 -8.15 -8.63
C TYR A 82 -0.22 -7.63 -9.40
#